data_AF-A0A6N8EC40-F1
#
_entry.id   AF-A0A6N8EC40-F1
#
_cell.length_a   1.000
_cell.length_b   1.000
_cell.length_c   1.000
_cell.angle_alpha   90.00
_cell.angle_beta   90.00
_cell.angle_gamma   90.00
#
_symmetry.space_group_name_H-M   'P 1'
#
loop_
_entity.id
_entity.type
_entity.pdbx_description
1 polymer ?
#
loop_
_entity_poly.entity_id
_entity_poly.type
_entity_poly.pdbx_seq_one_letter_code
_entity_poly.pdbx_strand_id
1 'polypeptide(L)'
;MNANSDPEYNRYADLDFENAKSVSDVPALAQLQAAHGGKSRITIRVDNDILAIFKARAEMTGGNYQTLMNEALRQVAQGQVLADVVRETIRAELRTP
;
A
#
# COMPACT_ATOMS: atom_id res chain seq x y z
N MET A 1 20.74 -13.84 7.74
CA MET A 1 19.33 -13.68 8.15
C MET A 1 18.58 -13.11 6.96
N ASN A 2 17.70 -13.91 6.36
CA ASN A 2 16.81 -13.51 5.27
C ASN A 2 15.72 -12.58 5.86
N ALA A 3 15.63 -11.33 5.38
CA ALA A 3 14.67 -10.33 5.87
C ALA A 3 13.31 -10.39 5.15
N ASN A 4 13.06 -11.44 4.36
CA ASN A 4 11.84 -11.58 3.59
C ASN A 4 10.77 -12.26 4.44
N SER A 5 9.82 -11.47 4.95
CA SER A 5 8.69 -11.92 5.76
C SER A 5 7.54 -12.50 4.95
N ASP A 6 7.74 -12.78 3.66
CA ASP A 6 6.71 -13.32 2.78
C ASP A 6 6.51 -14.83 3.06
N PRO A 7 5.33 -15.25 3.56
CA PRO A 7 5.05 -16.66 3.87
C PRO A 7 5.12 -17.58 2.63
N GLU A 8 4.97 -17.06 1.41
CA GLU A 8 5.08 -17.86 0.20
C GLU A 8 6.53 -18.08 -0.26
N TYR A 9 7.51 -17.39 0.33
CA TYR A 9 8.91 -17.48 -0.09
C TYR A 9 9.44 -18.93 -0.06
N ASN A 10 9.19 -19.65 1.05
CA ASN A 10 9.68 -21.02 1.22
C ASN A 10 9.05 -22.02 0.24
N ARG A 11 7.85 -21.72 -0.26
CA ARG A 11 7.13 -22.59 -1.19
C ARG A 11 7.77 -22.60 -2.59
N TYR A 12 8.38 -21.49 -2.95
CA TYR A 12 8.94 -21.26 -4.28
C TYR A 12 10.47 -21.12 -4.26
N ALA A 13 11.10 -21.22 -3.08
CA ALA A 13 12.54 -21.04 -2.88
C ALA A 13 13.39 -22.00 -3.73
N ASP A 14 12.89 -23.23 -3.94
CA ASP A 14 13.59 -24.29 -4.68
C ASP A 14 13.08 -24.44 -6.13
N LEU A 15 12.16 -23.58 -6.59
CA LEU A 15 11.71 -23.62 -7.98
C LEU A 15 12.78 -23.06 -8.93
N ASP A 16 12.96 -23.75 -10.05
CA ASP A 16 13.83 -23.31 -11.13
C ASP A 16 13.08 -22.34 -12.06
N PHE A 17 13.61 -21.11 -12.16
CA PHE A 17 13.07 -20.02 -12.99
C PHE A 17 13.93 -19.72 -14.22
N GLU A 18 14.88 -20.58 -14.59
CA GLU A 18 15.81 -20.33 -15.71
C GLU A 18 15.09 -20.02 -17.04
N ASN A 19 13.91 -20.62 -17.25
CA ASN A 19 13.09 -20.43 -18.45
C ASN A 19 11.80 -19.62 -18.19
N ALA A 20 11.70 -18.92 -17.06
CA ALA A 20 10.51 -18.15 -16.72
C ALA A 20 10.33 -16.97 -17.68
N LYS A 21 9.11 -16.78 -18.19
CA LYS A 21 8.73 -15.59 -18.95
C LYS A 21 8.42 -14.45 -18.00
N SER A 22 8.87 -13.24 -18.31
CA SER A 22 8.52 -12.05 -17.53
C SER A 22 7.00 -11.83 -17.57
N VAL A 23 6.45 -11.21 -16.52
CA VAL A 23 5.03 -10.82 -16.44
C VAL A 23 4.64 -9.95 -17.65
N SER A 24 5.57 -9.14 -18.14
CA SER A 24 5.41 -8.33 -19.37
C SER A 24 5.21 -9.16 -20.64
N ASP A 25 5.76 -10.37 -20.68
CA ASP A 25 5.81 -11.21 -21.88
C ASP A 25 4.60 -12.16 -21.97
N VAL A 26 3.78 -12.19 -20.92
CA VAL A 26 2.54 -12.97 -20.86
C VAL A 26 1.35 -12.01 -20.98
N PRO A 27 0.66 -11.95 -22.14
CA PRO A 27 -0.34 -10.91 -22.42
C PRO A 27 -1.45 -10.79 -21.37
N ALA A 28 -1.94 -11.91 -20.83
CA ALA A 28 -2.96 -11.92 -19.79
C ALA A 28 -2.46 -11.31 -18.48
N LEU A 29 -1.22 -11.57 -18.10
CA LEU A 29 -0.62 -11.03 -16.88
C LEU A 29 -0.24 -9.56 -17.04
N ALA A 30 0.28 -9.17 -18.20
CA ALA A 30 0.55 -7.77 -18.53
C ALA A 30 -0.72 -6.91 -18.48
N GLN A 31 -1.85 -7.43 -18.99
CA GLN A 31 -3.15 -6.76 -18.91
C GLN A 31 -3.64 -6.62 -17.47
N LEU A 32 -3.49 -7.65 -16.63
CA LEU A 32 -3.83 -7.57 -15.21
C LEU A 32 -2.95 -6.56 -14.48
N GLN A 33 -1.64 -6.54 -14.74
CA GLN A 33 -0.72 -5.58 -14.12
C GLN A 33 -1.03 -4.13 -14.54
N ALA A 34 -1.40 -3.92 -15.80
CA ALA A 34 -1.85 -2.62 -16.29
C ALA A 34 -3.18 -2.18 -15.65
N ALA A 35 -4.12 -3.11 -15.47
CA ALA A 35 -5.40 -2.84 -14.82
C ALA A 35 -5.28 -2.55 -13.31
N HIS A 36 -4.28 -3.14 -12.64
CA HIS A 36 -4.05 -2.99 -11.20
C HIS A 36 -3.06 -1.86 -10.82
N GLY A 37 -2.63 -1.04 -11.78
CA GLY A 37 -2.14 0.31 -11.52
C GLY A 37 -0.70 0.38 -11.01
N GLY A 38 0.20 0.77 -11.91
CA GLY A 38 1.53 1.25 -11.52
C GLY A 38 1.45 2.58 -10.78
N LYS A 39 2.36 2.81 -9.83
CA LYS A 39 2.55 4.13 -9.21
C LYS A 39 3.08 5.10 -10.27
N SER A 40 2.36 6.20 -10.51
CA SER A 40 2.85 7.27 -11.38
C SER A 40 3.76 8.21 -10.60
N ARG A 41 4.93 8.53 -11.17
CA ARG A 41 5.81 9.57 -10.61
C ARG A 41 5.24 10.95 -10.99
N ILE A 42 4.81 11.70 -9.98
CA ILE A 42 4.29 13.06 -10.15
C ILE A 42 5.17 14.07 -9.41
N THR A 43 5.21 15.31 -9.88
CA THR A 43 5.78 16.44 -9.14
C THR A 43 4.64 17.19 -8.49
N ILE A 44 4.59 17.21 -7.16
CA ILE A 44 3.61 17.96 -6.35
C ILE A 44 4.33 18.83 -5.32
N ARG A 45 3.70 19.92 -4.90
CA ARG A 45 4.16 20.70 -3.75
C ARG A 45 3.47 20.16 -2.51
N VAL A 46 4.24 19.89 -1.46
CA VAL A 46 3.76 19.44 -0.15
C VAL A 46 4.49 20.27 0.90
N ASP A 47 3.78 20.68 1.93
CA ASP A 47 4.37 21.46 3.01
C ASP A 47 5.40 20.62 3.80
N ASN A 48 6.46 21.27 4.26
CA ASN A 48 7.60 20.59 4.88
C ASN A 48 7.23 19.93 6.22
N ASP A 49 6.31 20.53 6.96
CA ASP A 49 5.78 20.00 8.22
C ASP A 49 4.98 18.71 8.00
N ILE A 50 4.10 18.69 6.99
CA ILE A 50 3.36 17.49 6.58
C ILE A 50 4.33 16.38 6.18
N LEU A 51 5.34 16.71 5.36
CA LEU A 51 6.36 15.73 4.96
C LEU A 51 7.13 15.18 6.17
N ALA A 52 7.47 16.03 7.15
CA ALA A 52 8.16 15.61 8.36
C ALA A 52 7.30 14.66 9.21
N ILE A 53 6.01 14.92 9.36
CA ILE A 53 5.06 14.06 10.10
C ILE A 53 5.01 12.66 9.45
N PHE A 54 4.84 12.59 8.13
CA PHE A 54 4.76 11.30 7.44
C PHE A 54 6.08 10.53 7.48
N LYS A 55 7.23 11.21 7.46
CA LYS A 55 8.55 10.58 7.62
C LYS A 55 8.72 10.00 9.03
N ALA A 56 8.46 10.78 10.07
CA ALA A 56 8.56 10.32 11.46
C ALA A 56 7.66 9.11 11.72
N ARG A 57 6.41 9.15 11.21
CA ARG A 57 5.47 8.03 11.36
C ARG A 57 5.93 6.77 10.61
N ALA A 58 6.53 6.93 9.43
CA ALA A 58 7.08 5.83 8.67
C ALA A 58 8.28 5.18 9.39
N GLU A 59 9.17 5.98 9.99
CA GLU A 59 10.29 5.49 10.79
C GLU A 59 9.80 4.66 11.99
N MET A 60 8.77 5.13 12.70
CA MET A 60 8.19 4.41 13.85
C MET A 60 7.54 3.07 13.46
N THR A 61 6.97 2.98 12.25
CA THR A 61 6.22 1.80 11.78
C THR A 61 7.07 0.88 10.90
N GLY A 62 8.35 1.23 10.65
CA GLY A 62 9.23 0.51 9.71
C GLY A 62 8.77 0.56 8.25
N GLY A 63 7.99 1.59 7.88
CA GLY A 63 7.30 1.69 6.60
C GLY A 63 7.86 2.76 5.65
N ASN A 64 7.18 2.94 4.51
CA ASN A 64 7.49 4.01 3.54
C ASN A 64 6.50 5.16 3.69
N TYR A 65 7.00 6.38 3.91
CA TYR A 65 6.19 7.59 4.05
C TYR A 65 5.30 7.88 2.82
N GLN A 66 5.72 7.46 1.62
CA GLN A 66 4.91 7.57 0.39
C GLN A 66 3.71 6.64 0.42
N THR A 67 3.83 5.47 1.05
CA THR A 67 2.70 4.55 1.23
C THR A 67 1.66 5.19 2.14
N LEU A 68 2.09 5.79 3.26
CA LEU A 68 1.20 6.50 4.19
C LEU A 68 0.50 7.69 3.54
N MET A 69 1.23 8.50 2.75
CA MET A 69 0.62 9.61 2.02
C MET A 69 -0.40 9.13 0.97
N ASN A 70 -0.08 8.08 0.21
CA ASN A 70 -1.02 7.54 -0.78
C ASN A 70 -2.29 6.98 -0.12
N GLU A 71 -2.17 6.36 1.05
CA GLU A 71 -3.32 5.88 1.82
C GLU A 71 -4.20 7.04 2.28
N ALA A 72 -3.61 8.10 2.82
CA ALA A 72 -4.36 9.31 3.20
C ALA A 72 -5.09 9.94 1.99
N LEU A 73 -4.41 10.04 0.83
CA LEU A 73 -5.02 10.53 -0.41
C LEU A 73 -6.18 9.64 -0.87
N ARG A 74 -6.05 8.31 -0.71
CA ARG A 74 -7.11 7.34 -1.05
C ARG A 74 -8.35 7.53 -0.18
N GLN A 75 -8.18 7.70 1.13
CA GLN A 75 -9.30 7.90 2.06
C GLN A 75 -10.08 9.18 1.71
N VAL A 76 -9.36 10.26 1.43
CA VAL A 76 -9.97 11.53 0.99
C VAL A 76 -10.69 11.36 -0.35
N ALA A 77 -10.07 10.69 -1.33
CA ALA A 77 -10.67 10.45 -2.64
C ALA A 77 -11.93 9.55 -2.58
N GLN A 78 -11.98 8.62 -1.62
CA GLN A 78 -13.15 7.79 -1.34
C GLN A 78 -14.27 8.54 -0.61
N GLY A 79 -14.07 9.81 -0.27
CA GLY A 79 -15.04 10.60 0.47
C GLY A 79 -15.19 10.18 1.93
N GLN A 80 -14.20 9.50 2.51
CA GLN A 80 -14.22 9.22 3.94
C GLN A 80 -14.01 10.52 4.71
N VAL A 81 -15.12 11.12 5.14
CA VAL A 81 -15.08 12.23 6.09
C VAL A 81 -14.79 11.64 7.46
N LEU A 82 -13.92 12.29 8.25
CA LEU A 82 -13.63 11.88 9.63
C LEU A 82 -14.91 11.63 10.45
N ALA A 83 -15.99 12.37 10.16
CA ALA A 83 -17.31 12.20 10.75
C ALA A 83 -17.92 10.81 10.49
N ASP A 84 -17.72 10.23 9.30
CA ASP A 84 -18.24 8.91 8.96
C ASP A 84 -17.43 7.80 9.63
N VAL A 85 -16.11 7.96 9.71
CA VAL A 85 -15.23 7.04 10.46
C VAL A 85 -15.61 7.05 11.94
N VAL A 86 -15.75 8.23 12.55
CA VAL A 86 -16.14 8.38 13.96
C VAL A 86 -17.53 7.82 14.23
N ARG A 87 -18.49 8.05 13.32
CA ARG A 87 -19.86 7.52 13.46
C ARG A 87 -19.88 5.99 13.40
N GLU A 88 -19.07 5.38 12.54
CA GLU A 88 -18.96 3.93 12.44
C GLU A 88 -18.29 3.34 13.69
N THR A 89 -17.21 3.96 14.18
CA THR A 89 -16.55 3.53 15.42
C THR A 89 -17.49 3.62 16.62
N ILE A 90 -18.22 4.72 16.79
CA ILE A 90 -19.20 4.86 17.89
C ILE A 90 -20.31 3.81 17.77
N ARG A 91 -20.80 3.52 16.56
CA ARG A 91 -21.81 2.46 16.36
C ARG A 91 -21.26 1.08 16.70
N ALA A 92 -20.01 0.79 16.33
CA ALA A 92 -19.38 -0.49 16.65
C ALA A 92 -19.22 -0.70 18.16
N GLU A 93 -18.80 0.33 18.90
CA GLU A 93 -18.68 0.30 20.36
C GLU A 93 -20.04 0.16 21.05
N LEU A 94 -21.08 0.85 20.57
CA LEU A 94 -22.45 0.74 21.13
C LEU A 94 -23.16 -0.59 20.81
N ARG A 95 -22.64 -1.35 19.84
CA ARG A 95 -23.21 -2.66 19.43
C ARG A 95 -22.48 -3.84 20.06
N THR A 96 -21.42 -3.57 20.83
CA THR A 96 -20.72 -4.56 21.63
C THR A 96 -21.41 -4.60 23.01
N PRO A 97 -22.04 -5.72 23.42
CA PRO A 97 -22.69 -5.84 24.72
C PRO A 97 -21.72 -5.87 25.89
#